data_AF-A0A3D3ZST8-F1
#
_entry.id   AF-A0A3D3ZST8-F1
#
_cell.length_a   1.000
_cell.length_b   1.000
_cell.length_c   1.000
_cell.angle_alpha   90.00
_cell.angle_beta   90.00
_cell.angle_gamma   90.00
#
_symmetry.space_group_name_H-M   'P 1'
#
loop_
_entity.id
_entity.type
_entity.pdbx_description
1 polymer ?
#
loop_
_entity_poly.entity_id
_entity_poly.type
_entity_poly.pdbx_seq_one_letter_code
_entity_poly.pdbx_strand_id
1 'polypeptide(L)'
;MSDALTTFFDAWSETDATKRSAMIAASTTPQMTYSDPRSDARLVGHDDISEYVGMGPDGTEMTQHGTYFSEADDAGKLLMIAGFVGLGYNADV
;
A
#
# COMPACT_ATOMS: atom_id res chain seq x y z
N MET A 1 12.30 -7.13 -4.03
CA MET A 1 11.82 -5.88 -3.40
C MET A 1 11.06 -4.98 -4.37
N SER A 2 11.58 -4.68 -5.57
CA SER A 2 10.81 -3.96 -6.62
C SER A 2 9.46 -4.63 -6.87
N ASP A 3 9.46 -5.94 -7.05
CA ASP A 3 8.27 -6.69 -7.45
C ASP A 3 7.18 -6.72 -6.36
N ALA A 4 7.60 -6.73 -5.08
CA ALA A 4 6.68 -6.69 -3.95
C ALA A 4 6.03 -5.31 -3.81
N LEU A 5 6.79 -4.23 -3.96
CA LEU A 5 6.25 -2.86 -3.97
C LEU A 5 5.30 -2.64 -5.14
N THR A 6 5.68 -3.06 -6.35
CA THR A 6 4.81 -2.99 -7.53
C THR A 6 3.51 -3.77 -7.29
N THR A 7 3.60 -5.01 -6.82
CA THR A 7 2.41 -5.83 -6.52
C THR A 7 1.52 -5.18 -5.47
N PHE A 8 2.10 -4.58 -4.41
CA PHE A 8 1.34 -3.89 -3.37
C PHE A 8 0.57 -2.68 -3.92
N PHE A 9 1.22 -1.84 -4.72
CA PHE A 9 0.57 -0.66 -5.30
C PHE A 9 -0.40 -1.01 -6.43
N ASP A 10 -0.14 -2.06 -7.21
CA ASP A 10 -1.09 -2.57 -8.21
C ASP A 10 -2.39 -3.06 -7.56
N ALA A 11 -2.34 -3.54 -6.32
CA ALA A 11 -3.52 -4.01 -5.57
C ALA A 11 -4.57 -2.90 -5.35
N TRP A 12 -4.18 -1.62 -5.41
CA TRP A 12 -5.11 -0.48 -5.36
C TRP A 12 -6.01 -0.37 -6.60
N SER A 13 -5.60 -0.96 -7.72
CA SER A 13 -6.40 -1.02 -8.94
C SER A 13 -7.23 -2.30 -9.04
N GLU A 14 -7.11 -3.23 -8.08
CA GLU A 14 -7.81 -4.51 -8.10
C GLU A 14 -9.19 -4.43 -7.42
N THR A 15 -10.22 -4.63 -8.24
CA THR A 15 -11.63 -4.55 -7.84
C THR A 15 -12.15 -5.85 -7.21
N ASP A 16 -11.56 -7.00 -7.55
CA ASP A 16 -11.89 -8.29 -6.96
C ASP A 16 -11.22 -8.42 -5.59
N ALA A 17 -12.04 -8.46 -4.54
CA ALA A 17 -11.55 -8.55 -3.16
C ALA A 17 -10.69 -9.79 -2.88
N THR A 18 -10.99 -10.92 -3.52
CA THR A 18 -10.22 -12.16 -3.33
C THR A 18 -8.85 -12.04 -3.98
N LYS A 19 -8.80 -11.49 -5.21
CA LYS A 19 -7.52 -11.24 -5.89
C LYS A 19 -6.68 -10.21 -5.16
N ARG A 20 -7.29 -9.11 -4.70
CA ARG A 20 -6.60 -8.08 -3.92
C ARG A 20 -5.99 -8.65 -2.65
N SER A 21 -6.74 -9.44 -1.88
CA SER A 21 -6.21 -10.13 -0.68
C SER A 21 -5.02 -11.03 -1.03
N ALA A 22 -5.08 -11.78 -2.14
CA ALA A 22 -3.97 -12.58 -2.61
C ALA A 22 -2.74 -11.73 -3.01
N MET A 23 -2.94 -10.57 -3.63
CA MET A 23 -1.85 -9.63 -3.96
C MET A 23 -1.18 -9.04 -2.71
N ILE A 24 -1.97 -8.70 -1.68
CA ILE A 24 -1.45 -8.24 -0.37
C ILE A 24 -0.62 -9.36 0.29
N ALA A 25 -1.12 -10.60 0.32
CA ALA A 25 -0.36 -11.73 0.84
C ALA A 25 0.89 -12.05 0.00
N ALA A 26 0.83 -11.84 -1.32
CA ALA A 26 1.95 -12.03 -2.23
C ALA A 26 3.05 -10.97 -2.09
N SER A 27 2.73 -9.77 -1.60
CA SER A 27 3.70 -8.67 -1.46
C SER A 27 4.20 -8.44 -0.03
N THR A 28 3.45 -8.87 0.99
CA THR A 28 3.71 -8.50 2.38
C THR A 28 3.90 -9.72 3.29
N THR A 29 4.57 -9.52 4.43
CA THR A 29 4.61 -10.52 5.51
C THR A 29 3.27 -10.57 6.26
N PRO A 30 2.91 -11.66 6.95
CA PRO A 30 1.63 -11.76 7.67
C PRO A 30 1.40 -10.69 8.76
N GLN A 31 2.48 -10.11 9.31
CA GLN A 31 2.44 -9.09 10.35
C GLN A 31 2.84 -7.70 9.85
N MET A 32 2.77 -7.48 8.53
CA MET A 32 3.08 -6.21 7.90
C MET A 32 2.31 -5.05 8.55
N THR A 33 2.99 -3.91 8.74
CA THR A 33 2.35 -2.68 9.21
C THR A 33 2.33 -1.59 8.14
N TYR A 34 1.15 -1.05 7.84
CA TYR A 34 0.98 0.04 6.88
C TYR A 34 0.53 1.32 7.60
N SER A 35 1.28 2.41 7.43
CA SER A 35 0.87 3.75 7.88
C SER A 35 0.70 4.63 6.66
N ASP A 36 -0.53 4.73 6.18
CA ASP A 36 -0.91 5.59 5.07
C ASP A 36 -1.25 6.99 5.60
N PRO A 37 -0.94 8.08 4.89
CA PRO A 37 -1.27 9.42 5.37
C PRO A 37 -2.76 9.67 5.57
N ARG A 38 -3.63 8.85 4.97
CA ARG A 38 -5.09 8.95 5.08
C ARG A 38 -5.69 7.90 6.00
N SER A 39 -4.93 6.89 6.43
CA SER A 39 -5.44 5.93 7.40
C SER A 39 -5.48 6.60 8.78
N ASP A 40 -6.64 6.56 9.45
CA ASP A 40 -6.80 7.13 10.81
C ASP A 40 -5.86 6.50 11.84
N ALA A 41 -5.46 5.24 11.61
CA ALA A 41 -4.53 4.51 12.44
C ALA A 41 -3.63 3.61 11.59
N ARG A 42 -2.54 3.12 12.19
CA ARG A 42 -1.68 2.10 11.59
C ARG A 42 -2.46 0.81 11.39
N LEU A 43 -2.43 0.30 10.16
CA LEU A 43 -3.03 -0.98 9.77
C LEU A 43 -2.05 -2.12 10.03
N VAL A 44 -2.56 -3.28 10.44
CA VAL A 44 -1.73 -4.44 10.80
C VAL A 44 -2.29 -5.72 10.17
N GLY A 45 -1.45 -6.42 9.40
CA GLY A 45 -1.81 -7.69 8.80
C GLY A 45 -2.64 -7.56 7.52
N HIS A 46 -2.86 -8.70 6.87
CA HIS A 46 -3.40 -8.75 5.50
C HIS A 46 -4.84 -8.28 5.39
N ASP A 47 -5.68 -8.58 6.37
CA ASP A 47 -7.11 -8.28 6.31
C ASP A 47 -7.35 -6.77 6.37
N ASP A 48 -6.83 -6.10 7.41
CA ASP A 48 -6.92 -4.64 7.58
C ASP A 48 -6.39 -3.88 6.34
N ILE A 49 -5.26 -4.34 5.81
CA ILE A 49 -4.62 -3.71 4.64
C ILE A 49 -5.45 -3.96 3.39
N SER A 50 -5.94 -5.19 3.16
CA SER A 50 -6.71 -5.53 1.97
C SER A 50 -8.07 -4.84 1.95
N GLU A 51 -8.70 -4.68 3.11
CA GLU A 51 -9.92 -3.91 3.27
C GLU A 51 -9.68 -2.44 2.94
N TYR A 52 -8.66 -1.81 3.55
CA TYR A 52 -8.30 -0.41 3.31
C TYR A 52 -7.95 -0.13 1.84
N VAL A 53 -7.07 -0.93 1.23
CA VAL A 53 -6.70 -0.80 -0.19
C VAL A 53 -7.92 -0.99 -1.09
N GLY A 54 -8.89 -1.80 -0.66
CA GLY A 54 -10.14 -2.05 -1.36
C GLY A 54 -11.18 -0.94 -1.28
N MET A 55 -11.06 -0.01 -0.32
CA MET A 55 -11.97 1.14 -0.23
C MET A 55 -11.83 2.03 -1.46
N GLY A 56 -10.64 2.09 -2.06
CA GLY A 56 -10.38 2.85 -3.29
C GLY A 56 -10.79 4.32 -3.19
N PRO A 57 -10.66 5.11 -4.26
CA PRO A 57 -11.34 6.39 -4.36
C PRO A 57 -12.85 6.12 -4.39
N ASP A 58 -13.65 6.77 -3.54
CA ASP A 58 -15.13 6.73 -3.53
C ASP A 58 -15.78 7.25 -4.84
N GLY A 59 -15.37 6.75 -6.00
CA GLY A 59 -15.74 7.25 -7.32
C GLY A 59 -15.25 8.66 -7.64
N THR A 60 -14.46 9.29 -6.77
CA THR A 60 -13.80 10.58 -7.00
C THR A 60 -12.32 10.32 -7.12
N GLU A 61 -11.69 10.61 -8.27
CA GLU A 61 -10.24 10.43 -8.48
C GLU A 61 -9.43 10.91 -7.26
N MET A 62 -8.96 9.97 -6.45
CA MET A 62 -8.13 10.28 -5.29
C MET A 62 -6.67 10.20 -5.71
N THR A 63 -6.22 11.14 -6.53
CA THR A 63 -4.81 11.27 -6.89
C THR A 63 -4.03 11.81 -5.70
N GLN A 64 -3.44 10.92 -4.91
CA GLN A 64 -2.50 11.29 -3.86
C GLN A 64 -1.08 11.03 -4.34
N HIS A 65 -0.29 12.10 -4.42
CA HIS A 65 1.16 11.98 -4.53
C HIS A 65 1.76 11.94 -3.12
N GLY A 66 2.82 11.17 -2.96
CA GLY A 66 3.46 10.97 -1.66
C GLY A 66 4.82 10.32 -1.79
N THR A 67 5.53 10.29 -0.67
CA THR A 67 6.78 9.56 -0.53
C THR A 67 6.59 8.49 0.52
N TYR A 68 7.05 7.27 0.21
CA TYR A 68 6.93 6.11 1.06
C TYR A 68 8.31 5.57 1.40
N PHE A 69 8.49 5.20 2.67
CA PHE A 69 9.60 4.37 3.12
C PHE A 69 9.09 2.96 3.34
N SER A 70 9.88 1.96 2.95
CA SER A 70 9.53 0.56 3.15
C SER A 70 10.72 -0.25 3.64
N GLU A 71 10.41 -1.24 4.47
CA GLU A 71 11.32 -2.28 4.91
C GLU A 71 10.84 -3.63 4.37
N ALA A 72 11.77 -4.45 3.91
CA ALA A 72 11.51 -5.79 3.43
C ALA A 72 12.32 -6.82 4.21
N ASP A 73 11.80 -8.04 4.34
CA ASP A 73 12.54 -9.16 4.90
C ASP A 73 13.57 -9.74 3.91
N ASP A 74 14.31 -10.76 4.34
CA ASP A 74 15.30 -11.44 3.51
C ASP A 74 14.70 -12.15 2.27
N ALA A 75 13.39 -12.42 2.28
CA ALA A 75 12.65 -12.98 1.14
C ALA A 75 12.11 -11.89 0.20
N GLY A 76 12.32 -10.61 0.53
CA GLY A 76 11.87 -9.46 -0.23
C GLY A 76 10.39 -9.12 -0.06
N LYS A 77 9.71 -9.68 0.96
CA LYS A 77 8.34 -9.32 1.37
C LYS A 77 8.36 -8.09 2.25
N LEU A 78 7.33 -7.26 2.14
CA LEU A 78 7.23 -6.01 2.91
C LEU A 78 6.88 -6.29 4.38
N LEU A 79 7.69 -5.74 5.29
CA LEU A 79 7.52 -5.76 6.74
C LEU A 79 6.81 -4.49 7.23
N MET A 80 7.15 -3.36 6.61
CA MET A 80 6.61 -2.06 6.97
C MET A 80 6.59 -1.15 5.75
N ILE A 81 5.56 -0.31 5.66
CA ILE A 81 5.48 0.82 4.75
C ILE A 81 4.91 2.01 5.53
N ALA A 82 5.57 3.15 5.46
CA ALA A 82 5.09 4.42 6.01
C ALA A 82 5.12 5.50 4.93
N GLY A 83 3.97 6.10 4.66
CA GLY A 83 3.78 7.16 3.69
C GLY A 83 3.59 8.53 4.32
N PHE A 84 3.95 9.57 3.56
CA PHE A 84 3.65 10.97 3.89
C PHE A 84 3.04 11.65 2.67
N VAL A 85 2.01 12.49 2.88
CA VAL A 85 1.49 13.35 1.81
C VAL A 85 2.57 14.33 1.40
N GLY A 86 2.78 14.49 0.10
CA GLY A 86 3.65 15.52 -0.43
C GLY A 86 3.27 15.85 -1.86
N LEU A 87 3.94 16.83 -2.45
CA LEU A 87 3.81 17.12 -3.89
C LEU A 87 4.45 16.03 -4.78
N GLY A 88 5.10 15.03 -4.17
CA GLY A 88 6.01 14.14 -4.86
C GLY A 88 7.20 14.91 -5.43
N TYR A 89 7.86 14.33 -6.44
CA TYR A 89 8.74 15.09 -7.31
C TYR A 89 7.87 15.97 -8.23
N ASN A 90 8.00 17.28 -8.10
CA ASN A 90 7.50 18.24 -9.07
C ASN A 90 8.72 18.89 -9.74
N ALA A 91 8.79 18.85 -11.07
CA ALA A 91 9.88 19.49 -11.79
C ALA A 91 9.81 21.04 -11.74
N ASP A 92 8.69 21.58 -11.28
CA ASP A 92 8.33 23.01 -11.30
C ASP A 92 8.46 23.72 -9.94
N VAL A 93 8.93 23.04 -8.89
CA VAL A 93 9.28 23.63 -7.57
C VAL A 93 10.70 23.28 -7.14
#